data_AF-A0A5E4KAB2-F1
#
_entry.id   AF-A0A5E4KAB2-F1
#
_cell.length_a   1.000
_cell.length_b   1.000
_cell.length_c   1.000
_cell.angle_alpha   90.00
_cell.angle_beta   90.00
_cell.angle_gamma   90.00
#
_symmetry.space_group_name_H-M   'P 1'
#
loop_
_entity.id
_entity.type
_entity.pdbx_description
1 polymer ?
#
loop_
_entity_poly.entity_id
_entity_poly.type
_entity_poly.pdbx_seq_one_letter_code
_entity_poly.pdbx_strand_id
1 'polypeptide(L)'
;MGEYYKMRKELYLPILGIAVSELMMYYGRVYAGMGIYIVNLQIITLLLIFGSLSPQTKNILQSLLLLLLLRIVSLAMPQIFSSALLWYLLVYGVMFLPVYLIIKNQQIASKELGVNFSRLHIYLPSALLIGAITALIEYRILAPVSIIENMGILNVVFIVIVMLVFVGAVEELIFRSILQTRLEEMLGLKYGLLLSAVIFGIMHASYGTITEILLAGIFGIIVGYIFQRTRSLPFIVAIHGTANVLLFGILPIALTLK
;
A
#
# COMPACT_ATOMS: atom_id res chain seq x y z
N MET A 1 18.04 -19.48 -20.92
CA MET A 1 17.35 -19.45 -19.60
C MET A 1 17.75 -18.22 -18.74
N GLY A 2 18.07 -17.05 -19.34
CA GLY A 2 18.82 -16.00 -18.63
C GLY A 2 18.32 -14.54 -18.70
N GLU A 3 17.18 -14.24 -19.34
CA GLU A 3 16.71 -12.84 -19.44
C GLU A 3 15.60 -12.44 -18.45
N TYR A 4 14.85 -13.40 -17.89
CA TYR A 4 13.63 -13.15 -17.10
C TYR A 4 13.86 -12.74 -15.62
N TYR A 5 15.09 -12.44 -15.22
CA TYR A 5 15.44 -12.13 -13.83
C TYR A 5 16.29 -10.87 -13.66
N LYS A 6 16.38 -10.02 -14.69
CA LYS A 6 17.21 -8.83 -14.64
C LYS A 6 16.35 -7.56 -14.61
N MET A 7 16.46 -6.82 -13.51
CA MET A 7 15.86 -5.50 -13.40
C MET A 7 16.44 -4.56 -14.46
N ARG A 8 15.54 -3.81 -15.11
CA ARG A 8 15.89 -2.78 -16.09
C ARG A 8 16.51 -1.58 -15.40
N LYS A 9 17.56 -0.99 -15.99
CA LYS A 9 18.38 0.06 -15.35
C LYS A 9 17.58 1.32 -15.03
N GLU A 10 16.53 1.56 -15.81
CA GLU A 10 15.61 2.67 -15.72
C GLU A 10 14.77 2.64 -14.44
N LEU A 11 14.70 1.49 -13.75
CA LEU A 11 13.94 1.32 -12.51
C LEU A 11 14.75 1.61 -11.24
N TYR A 12 16.09 1.53 -11.30
CA TYR A 12 16.92 1.70 -10.10
C TYR A 12 16.76 3.08 -9.47
N LEU A 13 16.87 4.14 -10.26
CA LEU A 13 16.78 5.51 -9.75
C LEU A 13 15.38 5.81 -9.17
N PRO A 14 14.27 5.45 -9.84
CA PRO A 14 12.93 5.58 -9.26
C PRO A 14 12.73 4.85 -7.93
N ILE A 15 13.17 3.60 -7.82
CA ILE A 15 13.02 2.80 -6.60
C ILE A 15 13.90 3.36 -5.47
N LEU A 16 15.15 3.73 -5.78
CA LEU A 16 16.04 4.37 -4.82
C LEU A 16 15.49 5.72 -4.38
N GLY A 17 14.89 6.50 -5.28
CA GLY A 17 14.26 7.77 -4.96
C GLY A 17 13.15 7.62 -3.93
N ILE A 18 12.28 6.60 -4.06
CA ILE A 18 11.26 6.28 -3.05
C ILE A 18 11.93 5.97 -1.71
N ALA A 19 12.92 5.08 -1.69
CA ALA A 19 13.59 4.66 -0.46
C ALA A 19 14.29 5.83 0.25
N VAL A 20 15.02 6.67 -0.49
CA VAL A 20 15.69 7.83 0.08
C VAL A 20 14.67 8.84 0.60
N SER A 21 13.57 9.09 -0.11
CA SER A 21 12.51 10.00 0.36
C SER A 21 11.90 9.53 1.67
N GLU A 22 11.51 8.26 1.77
CA GLU A 22 10.93 7.66 2.98
C GLU A 22 11.92 7.68 4.14
N LEU A 23 13.20 7.39 3.89
CA LEU A 23 14.24 7.50 4.91
C LEU A 23 14.46 8.96 5.37
N MET A 24 14.40 9.94 4.47
CA MET A 24 14.48 11.36 4.87
C MET A 24 13.30 11.72 5.79
N MET A 25 12.09 11.24 5.49
CA MET A 25 10.91 11.44 6.35
C MET A 25 11.06 10.74 7.70
N TYR A 26 11.58 9.52 7.73
CA TYR A 26 11.92 8.79 8.96
C TYR A 26 12.83 9.60 9.88
N TYR A 27 13.85 10.27 9.34
CA TYR A 27 14.76 11.14 10.09
C TYR A 27 14.21 12.57 10.32
N GLY A 28 12.91 12.79 10.14
CA GLY A 28 12.23 14.07 10.39
C GLY A 28 12.44 15.14 9.31
N ARG A 29 13.15 14.84 8.20
CA ARG A 29 13.40 15.77 7.09
C ARG A 29 12.28 15.72 6.05
N VAL A 30 11.05 15.99 6.49
CA VAL A 30 9.83 15.82 5.68
C VAL A 30 9.88 16.59 4.36
N TYR A 31 10.25 17.88 4.39
CA TYR A 31 10.33 18.71 3.17
C TYR A 31 11.40 18.24 2.19
N ALA A 32 12.53 17.73 2.68
CA ALA A 32 13.58 17.17 1.81
C ALA A 32 13.08 15.88 1.14
N GLY A 33 12.45 14.99 1.90
CA GLY A 33 11.82 13.79 1.36
C GLY A 33 10.73 14.10 0.32
N MET A 34 9.89 15.11 0.59
CA MET A 34 8.88 15.59 -0.36
C MET A 34 9.52 16.16 -1.64
N GLY A 35 10.60 16.93 -1.51
CA GLY A 35 11.37 17.43 -2.66
C GLY A 35 11.90 16.30 -3.54
N ILE A 36 12.46 15.25 -2.94
CA ILE A 36 12.94 14.06 -3.67
C ILE A 36 11.76 13.34 -4.34
N TYR A 37 10.61 13.21 -3.68
CA TYR A 37 9.39 12.66 -4.29
C TYR A 37 8.96 13.43 -5.54
N ILE A 38 8.95 14.76 -5.49
CA ILE A 38 8.59 15.62 -6.63
C ILE A 38 9.61 15.45 -7.76
N VAL A 39 10.92 15.48 -7.47
CA VAL A 39 11.95 15.24 -8.49
C VAL A 39 11.80 13.86 -9.12
N ASN A 40 11.56 12.83 -8.30
CA ASN A 40 11.34 11.47 -8.78
C ASN A 40 10.10 11.37 -9.68
N LEU A 41 9.02 12.06 -9.33
CA LEU A 41 7.81 12.16 -10.15
C LEU A 41 8.12 12.76 -11.53
N GLN A 42 8.90 13.84 -11.58
CA GLN A 42 9.31 14.46 -12.84
C GLN A 42 10.19 13.53 -13.67
N ILE A 43 11.17 12.86 -13.04
CA ILE A 43 12.04 11.88 -13.73
C ILE A 43 11.21 10.78 -14.38
N ILE A 44 10.31 10.14 -13.62
CA ILE A 44 9.47 9.07 -14.16
C ILE A 44 8.59 9.60 -15.30
N THR A 45 8.00 10.78 -15.16
CA THR A 45 7.16 11.40 -16.19
C THR A 45 7.95 11.65 -17.48
N LEU A 46 9.14 12.21 -17.39
CA LEU A 46 10.02 12.44 -18.54
C LEU A 46 10.45 11.13 -19.20
N LEU A 47 10.77 10.09 -18.42
CA LEU A 47 11.09 8.76 -18.93
C LEU A 47 9.90 8.13 -19.66
N LEU A 48 8.67 8.32 -19.19
CA LEU A 48 7.48 7.78 -19.85
C LEU A 48 7.14 8.49 -21.18
N ILE A 49 7.38 9.80 -21.27
CA ILE A 49 7.08 10.62 -22.47
C ILE A 49 8.18 10.46 -23.53
N PHE A 50 9.45 10.63 -23.12
CA PHE A 50 10.58 10.72 -24.05
C PHE A 50 11.45 9.46 -24.10
N GLY A 51 11.34 8.58 -23.10
CA GLY A 51 12.15 7.37 -23.01
C GLY A 51 11.71 6.28 -23.98
N SER A 52 12.68 5.69 -24.69
CA SER A 52 12.48 4.46 -25.46
C SER A 52 12.46 3.25 -24.51
N LEU A 53 11.33 3.07 -23.82
CA LEU A 53 11.15 2.06 -22.79
C LEU A 53 10.35 0.86 -23.30
N SER A 54 10.72 -0.34 -22.84
CA SER A 54 9.89 -1.53 -23.06
C SER A 54 8.52 -1.38 -22.37
N PRO A 55 7.45 -2.03 -22.90
CA PRO A 55 6.12 -1.99 -22.28
C PRO A 55 6.13 -2.40 -20.79
N GLN A 56 6.89 -3.44 -20.45
CA GLN A 56 7.05 -3.92 -19.07
C GLN A 56 7.63 -2.84 -18.14
N THR A 57 8.66 -2.12 -18.60
CA THR A 57 9.27 -1.02 -17.84
C THR A 57 8.31 0.14 -17.67
N LYS A 58 7.55 0.50 -18.72
CA LYS A 58 6.51 1.55 -18.63
C LYS A 58 5.46 1.20 -17.58
N ASN A 59 4.98 -0.05 -17.57
CA ASN A 59 3.97 -0.50 -16.61
C ASN A 59 4.48 -0.43 -15.16
N ILE A 60 5.74 -0.83 -14.89
CA ILE A 60 6.31 -0.71 -13.54
C ILE A 60 6.50 0.75 -13.16
N LEU A 61 7.02 1.60 -14.03
CA LEU A 61 7.17 3.04 -13.76
C LEU A 61 5.83 3.70 -13.45
N GLN A 62 4.77 3.36 -14.20
CA GLN A 62 3.40 3.79 -13.92
C GLN A 62 2.88 3.29 -12.57
N SER A 63 3.26 2.08 -12.17
CA SER A 63 2.92 1.52 -10.86
C SER A 63 3.62 2.30 -9.74
N LEU A 64 4.92 2.62 -9.93
CA LEU A 64 5.68 3.44 -8.99
C LEU A 64 5.09 4.85 -8.86
N LEU A 65 4.63 5.47 -9.95
CA LEU A 65 3.94 6.77 -9.90
C LEU A 65 2.78 6.79 -8.90
N LEU A 66 2.03 5.69 -8.76
CA LEU A 66 0.93 5.61 -7.79
C LEU A 66 1.44 5.75 -6.34
N LEU A 67 2.62 5.22 -6.02
CA LEU A 67 3.23 5.33 -4.69
C LEU A 67 3.68 6.76 -4.42
N LEU A 68 4.31 7.40 -5.42
CA LEU A 68 4.73 8.79 -5.34
C LEU A 68 3.51 9.70 -5.13
N LEU A 69 2.44 9.49 -5.92
CA LEU A 69 1.20 10.24 -5.81
C LEU A 69 0.52 10.02 -4.45
N LEU A 70 0.45 8.78 -3.96
CA LEU A 70 -0.12 8.48 -2.65
C LEU A 70 0.56 9.32 -1.56
N ARG A 71 1.90 9.36 -1.54
CA ARG A 71 2.64 10.14 -0.55
C ARG A 71 2.48 11.65 -0.73
N ILE A 72 2.55 12.16 -1.96
CA ILE A 72 2.40 13.59 -2.24
C ILE A 72 1.00 14.06 -1.85
N VAL A 73 -0.05 13.32 -2.21
CA VAL A 73 -1.44 13.64 -1.84
C VAL A 73 -1.61 13.58 -0.33
N SER A 74 -1.06 12.56 0.33
CA SER A 74 -1.07 12.45 1.79
C SER A 74 -0.46 13.69 2.47
N LEU A 75 0.73 14.13 2.05
CA LEU A 75 1.40 15.29 2.64
C LEU A 75 0.76 16.63 2.26
N ALA A 76 0.17 16.72 1.06
CA ALA A 76 -0.49 17.92 0.58
C ALA A 76 -1.91 18.09 1.12
N MET A 77 -2.54 17.01 1.60
CA MET A 77 -3.91 17.05 2.10
C MET A 77 -4.01 18.03 3.29
N PRO A 78 -4.93 19.02 3.25
CA PRO A 78 -5.02 20.03 4.29
C PRO A 78 -5.26 19.40 5.66
N GLN A 79 -4.45 19.79 6.65
CA GLN A 79 -4.61 19.39 8.06
C GLN A 79 -5.73 20.17 8.76
N ILE A 80 -6.66 20.75 7.99
CA ILE A 80 -7.79 21.54 8.48
C ILE A 80 -8.88 20.61 9.04
N PHE A 81 -8.87 19.33 8.65
CA PHE A 81 -9.78 18.33 9.20
C PHE A 81 -9.33 17.93 10.60
N SER A 82 -10.21 18.10 11.58
CA SER A 82 -9.99 17.62 12.96
C SER A 82 -10.06 16.10 13.09
N SER A 83 -10.67 15.42 12.11
CA SER A 83 -10.86 13.96 12.09
C SER A 83 -9.82 13.28 11.20
N ALA A 84 -9.00 12.42 11.80
CA ALA A 84 -8.06 11.56 11.07
C ALA A 84 -8.79 10.65 10.06
N LEU A 85 -10.00 10.15 10.38
CA LEU A 85 -10.80 9.33 9.47
C LEU A 85 -11.18 10.07 8.18
N LEU A 86 -11.59 11.34 8.30
CA LEU A 86 -11.92 12.15 7.14
C LEU A 86 -10.68 12.42 6.29
N TRP A 87 -9.53 12.63 6.91
CA TRP A 87 -8.26 12.76 6.20
C TRP A 87 -7.94 11.48 5.40
N TYR A 88 -8.06 10.29 6.00
CA TYR A 88 -7.85 9.01 5.30
C TYR A 88 -8.86 8.83 4.15
N LEU A 89 -10.13 9.12 4.40
CA LEU A 89 -11.19 9.05 3.38
C LEU A 89 -10.84 9.91 2.15
N LEU A 90 -10.34 11.13 2.36
CA LEU A 90 -10.02 12.05 1.27
C LEU A 90 -8.74 11.66 0.54
N VAL A 91 -7.67 11.31 1.25
CA VAL A 91 -6.39 10.89 0.64
C VAL A 91 -6.60 9.68 -0.26
N TYR A 92 -7.20 8.62 0.29
CA TYR A 92 -7.41 7.38 -0.45
C TYR A 92 -8.57 7.47 -1.43
N GLY A 93 -9.58 8.30 -1.14
CA GLY A 93 -10.68 8.60 -2.05
C GLY A 93 -10.20 9.21 -3.36
N VAL A 94 -9.28 10.18 -3.30
CA VAL A 94 -8.67 10.79 -4.48
C VAL A 94 -7.83 9.77 -5.26
N MET A 95 -7.18 8.82 -4.58
CA MET A 95 -6.31 7.82 -5.21
C MET A 95 -7.05 6.79 -6.08
N PHE A 96 -8.37 6.62 -5.93
CA PHE A 96 -9.15 5.76 -6.83
C PHE A 96 -9.05 6.20 -8.30
N LEU A 97 -8.98 7.50 -8.56
CA LEU A 97 -8.88 8.04 -9.93
C LEU A 97 -7.58 7.61 -10.63
N PRO A 98 -6.37 7.92 -10.11
CA PRO A 98 -5.14 7.48 -10.76
C PRO A 98 -5.01 5.95 -10.80
N VAL A 99 -5.49 5.22 -9.79
CA VAL A 99 -5.53 3.74 -9.83
C VAL A 99 -6.38 3.26 -11.01
N TYR A 100 -7.59 3.80 -11.18
CA TYR A 100 -8.46 3.46 -12.31
C TYR A 100 -7.82 3.81 -13.67
N LEU A 101 -7.19 4.98 -13.79
CA LEU A 101 -6.51 5.39 -15.02
C LEU A 101 -5.35 4.45 -15.38
N ILE A 102 -4.56 4.01 -14.40
CA ILE A 102 -3.50 3.02 -14.63
C ILE A 102 -4.07 1.66 -15.04
N ILE A 103 -5.14 1.19 -14.38
CA ILE A 103 -5.81 -0.06 -14.75
C ILE A 103 -6.27 -0.02 -16.20
N LYS A 104 -6.88 1.08 -16.64
CA LYS A 104 -7.33 1.27 -18.03
C LYS A 104 -6.16 1.39 -19.00
N ASN A 105 -5.15 2.19 -18.67
CA ASN A 105 -3.99 2.40 -19.53
C ASN A 105 -3.18 1.13 -19.76
N GLN A 106 -2.98 0.31 -18.71
CA GLN A 106 -2.28 -0.96 -18.81
C GLN A 106 -3.17 -2.12 -19.28
N GLN A 107 -4.46 -1.87 -19.54
CA GLN A 107 -5.45 -2.87 -19.95
C GLN A 107 -5.51 -4.08 -19.02
N ILE A 108 -5.42 -3.84 -17.71
CA ILE A 108 -5.37 -4.92 -16.70
C ILE A 108 -6.71 -5.65 -16.65
N ALA A 109 -6.69 -6.96 -16.91
CA ALA A 109 -7.90 -7.77 -16.84
C ALA A 109 -8.43 -7.88 -15.39
N SER A 110 -9.75 -7.95 -15.21
CA SER A 110 -10.36 -8.12 -13.87
C SER A 110 -9.87 -9.39 -13.15
N LYS A 111 -9.47 -10.42 -13.91
CA LYS A 111 -8.86 -11.65 -13.38
C LYS A 111 -7.45 -11.41 -12.82
N GLU A 112 -6.64 -10.57 -13.48
CA GLU A 112 -5.32 -10.16 -12.98
C GLU A 112 -5.45 -9.29 -11.73
N LEU A 113 -6.46 -8.40 -11.71
CA LEU A 113 -6.77 -7.60 -10.52
C LEU A 113 -7.20 -8.46 -9.34
N GLY A 114 -7.71 -9.67 -9.59
CA GLY A 114 -8.21 -10.57 -8.57
C GLY A 114 -9.58 -10.19 -8.02
N VAL A 115 -10.39 -9.44 -8.79
CA VAL A 115 -11.76 -9.07 -8.41
C VAL A 115 -12.66 -10.30 -8.53
N ASN A 116 -12.60 -11.15 -7.51
CA ASN A 116 -13.38 -12.39 -7.43
C ASN A 116 -13.86 -12.62 -5.99
N PHE A 117 -15.18 -12.49 -5.81
CA PHE A 117 -15.87 -12.65 -4.53
C PHE A 117 -16.40 -14.08 -4.30
N SER A 118 -16.32 -14.97 -5.29
CA SER A 118 -16.97 -16.29 -5.24
C SER A 118 -16.57 -17.16 -4.04
N ARG A 119 -15.33 -17.05 -3.57
CA ARG A 119 -14.79 -17.80 -2.43
C ARG A 119 -14.56 -16.97 -1.19
N LEU A 120 -15.03 -15.72 -1.16
CA LEU A 120 -14.76 -14.80 -0.06
C LEU A 120 -15.28 -15.36 1.27
N HIS A 121 -16.46 -15.99 1.28
CA HIS A 121 -17.02 -16.61 2.49
C HIS A 121 -16.13 -17.71 3.09
N ILE A 122 -15.37 -18.43 2.26
CA ILE A 122 -14.40 -19.45 2.70
C ILE A 122 -13.16 -18.79 3.29
N TYR A 123 -12.71 -17.70 2.68
CA TYR A 123 -11.50 -16.99 3.09
C TYR A 123 -11.73 -16.07 4.30
N LEU A 124 -12.95 -15.59 4.51
CA LEU A 124 -13.27 -14.57 5.51
C LEU A 124 -12.83 -14.96 6.94
N PRO A 125 -13.08 -16.18 7.46
CA PRO A 125 -12.60 -16.56 8.79
C PRO A 125 -11.08 -16.47 8.92
N SER A 126 -10.34 -16.96 7.93
CA SER A 126 -8.87 -16.85 7.90
C SER A 126 -8.41 -15.40 7.72
N ALA A 127 -9.15 -14.58 6.98
CA ALA A 127 -8.84 -13.18 6.76
C ALA A 127 -8.91 -12.40 8.08
N LEU A 128 -10.00 -12.60 8.81
CA LEU A 128 -10.22 -11.98 10.12
C LEU A 128 -9.16 -12.42 11.13
N LEU A 129 -8.82 -13.72 11.14
CA LEU A 129 -7.80 -14.25 12.05
C LEU A 129 -6.41 -13.68 11.76
N ILE A 130 -5.98 -13.69 10.50
CA ILE A 130 -4.67 -13.15 10.10
C ILE A 130 -4.62 -11.66 10.41
N GLY A 131 -5.66 -10.89 10.02
CA GLY A 131 -5.73 -9.46 10.29
C GLY A 131 -5.71 -9.13 11.78
N ALA A 132 -6.40 -9.91 12.62
CA ALA A 132 -6.39 -9.72 14.07
C ALA A 132 -5.02 -10.02 14.71
N ILE A 133 -4.34 -11.08 14.26
CA ILE A 133 -2.99 -11.40 14.72
C ILE A 133 -2.02 -10.26 14.33
N THR A 134 -2.07 -9.80 13.08
CA THR A 134 -1.25 -8.68 12.60
C THR A 134 -1.50 -7.43 13.44
N ALA A 135 -2.77 -7.02 13.62
CA ALA A 135 -3.12 -5.85 14.42
C ALA A 135 -2.61 -5.93 15.87
N LEU A 136 -2.70 -7.11 16.49
CA LEU A 136 -2.22 -7.29 17.86
C LEU A 136 -0.69 -7.15 17.95
N ILE A 137 0.04 -7.65 16.96
CA ILE A 137 1.50 -7.52 16.90
C ILE A 137 1.89 -6.06 16.68
N GLU A 138 1.30 -5.40 15.69
CA GLU A 138 1.58 -3.99 15.36
C GLU A 138 1.20 -3.04 16.51
N TYR A 139 0.08 -3.29 17.19
CA TYR A 139 -0.35 -2.49 18.34
C TYR A 139 0.69 -2.49 19.48
N ARG A 140 1.44 -3.59 19.66
CA ARG A 140 2.51 -3.68 20.68
C ARG A 140 3.72 -2.81 20.37
N ILE A 141 3.84 -2.33 19.13
CA ILE A 141 5.00 -1.60 18.65
C ILE A 141 4.64 -0.13 18.42
N LEU A 142 3.53 0.13 17.74
CA LEU A 142 3.08 1.48 17.45
C LEU A 142 2.25 2.10 18.58
N ALA A 143 1.45 1.28 19.28
CA ALA A 143 0.50 1.72 20.30
C ALA A 143 -0.25 3.02 19.90
N PRO A 144 -0.91 3.06 18.73
CA PRO A 144 -1.48 4.31 18.20
C PRO A 144 -2.65 4.78 19.05
N VAL A 145 -2.89 6.10 19.01
CA VAL A 145 -4.13 6.70 19.53
C VAL A 145 -5.29 6.31 18.62
N SER A 146 -6.47 6.08 19.21
CA SER A 146 -7.68 5.77 18.45
C SER A 146 -8.05 6.90 17.49
N ILE A 147 -8.37 6.54 16.25
CA ILE A 147 -8.90 7.49 15.26
C ILE A 147 -10.43 7.64 15.32
N ILE A 148 -11.11 6.77 16.07
CA ILE A 148 -12.53 6.91 16.43
C ILE A 148 -12.65 7.37 17.89
N GLU A 149 -13.65 8.19 18.19
CA GLU A 149 -13.85 8.73 19.54
C GLU A 149 -14.36 7.69 20.55
N ASN A 150 -15.21 6.77 20.11
CA ASN A 150 -15.81 5.72 20.94
C ASN A 150 -16.30 4.54 20.09
N MET A 151 -16.68 3.44 20.74
CA MET A 151 -17.19 2.22 20.09
C MET A 151 -18.68 2.29 19.70
N GLY A 152 -19.25 3.49 19.56
CA GLY A 152 -20.60 3.67 19.03
C GLY A 152 -20.72 3.08 17.63
N ILE A 153 -21.88 2.49 17.31
CA ILE A 153 -22.06 1.70 16.09
C ILE A 153 -21.76 2.48 14.81
N LEU A 154 -22.10 3.78 14.77
CA LEU A 154 -21.82 4.64 13.62
C LEU A 154 -20.30 4.86 13.43
N ASN A 155 -19.56 5.06 14.53
CA ASN A 155 -18.10 5.21 14.47
C ASN A 155 -17.42 3.94 14.01
N VAL A 156 -17.85 2.79 14.52
CA VAL A 156 -17.34 1.47 14.12
C VAL A 156 -17.63 1.18 12.65
N VAL A 157 -18.85 1.45 12.18
CA VAL A 157 -19.20 1.28 10.76
C VAL A 157 -18.36 2.23 9.89
N PHE A 158 -18.18 3.47 10.32
CA PHE A 158 -17.42 4.46 9.55
C PHE A 158 -15.94 4.07 9.42
N ILE A 159 -15.26 3.67 10.51
CA ILE A 159 -13.87 3.19 10.42
C ILE A 159 -13.75 1.92 9.60
N VAL A 160 -14.72 0.99 9.68
CA VAL A 160 -14.72 -0.23 8.84
C VAL A 160 -14.77 0.15 7.37
N ILE A 161 -15.64 1.07 6.98
CA ILE A 161 -15.73 1.54 5.59
C ILE A 161 -14.42 2.20 5.17
N VAL A 162 -13.90 3.15 5.94
CA VAL A 162 -12.66 3.87 5.60
C VAL A 162 -11.48 2.91 5.50
N MET A 163 -11.27 2.03 6.47
CA MET A 163 -10.11 1.15 6.52
C MET A 163 -10.16 -0.01 5.54
N LEU A 164 -11.36 -0.53 5.23
CA LEU A 164 -11.50 -1.66 4.31
C LEU A 164 -11.64 -1.18 2.86
N VAL A 165 -12.54 -0.21 2.61
CA VAL A 165 -12.87 0.23 1.23
C VAL A 165 -11.88 1.26 0.72
N PHE A 166 -11.41 2.19 1.55
CA PHE A 166 -10.51 3.24 1.07
C PHE A 166 -9.05 2.85 1.29
N VAL A 167 -8.61 2.67 2.52
CA VAL A 167 -7.20 2.37 2.82
C VAL A 167 -6.82 0.98 2.27
N GLY A 168 -7.42 -0.08 2.81
CA GLY A 168 -7.08 -1.46 2.45
C GLY A 168 -7.25 -1.76 0.96
N ALA A 169 -8.36 -1.35 0.33
CA ALA A 169 -8.58 -1.64 -1.09
C ALA A 169 -7.61 -0.90 -2.00
N VAL A 170 -7.35 0.40 -1.78
CA VAL A 170 -6.44 1.17 -2.63
C VAL A 170 -5.01 0.67 -2.45
N GLU A 171 -4.55 0.41 -1.22
CA GLU A 171 -3.20 -0.12 -1.02
C GLU A 171 -3.02 -1.49 -1.65
N GLU A 172 -3.93 -2.43 -1.42
CA GLU A 172 -3.81 -3.77 -2.00
C GLU A 172 -3.95 -3.75 -3.54
N LEU A 173 -4.75 -2.84 -4.12
CA LEU A 173 -4.79 -2.61 -5.56
C LEU A 173 -3.44 -2.12 -6.08
N ILE A 174 -2.85 -1.10 -5.46
CA ILE A 174 -1.57 -0.52 -5.86
C ILE A 174 -0.46 -1.56 -5.72
N PHE A 175 -0.34 -2.19 -4.55
CA PHE A 175 0.80 -3.04 -4.22
C PHE A 175 0.69 -4.45 -4.76
N ARG A 176 -0.48 -5.11 -4.71
CA ARG A 176 -0.63 -6.51 -5.13
C ARG A 176 -1.10 -6.62 -6.57
N SER A 177 -2.26 -6.05 -6.86
CA SER A 177 -2.88 -6.21 -8.17
C SER A 177 -2.03 -5.56 -9.26
N ILE A 178 -1.45 -4.38 -9.00
CA ILE A 178 -0.67 -3.61 -9.97
C ILE A 178 0.84 -3.87 -9.79
N LEU A 179 1.48 -3.31 -8.75
CA LEU A 179 2.94 -3.29 -8.64
C LEU A 179 3.56 -4.69 -8.57
N GLN A 180 3.10 -5.54 -7.65
CA GLN A 180 3.63 -6.90 -7.48
C GLN A 180 3.46 -7.70 -8.78
N THR A 181 2.27 -7.71 -9.40
CA THR A 181 2.06 -8.44 -10.67
C THR A 181 3.06 -8.01 -11.75
N ARG A 182 3.31 -6.71 -11.93
CA ARG A 182 4.29 -6.23 -12.94
C ARG A 182 5.74 -6.56 -12.57
N LEU A 183 6.07 -6.52 -11.29
CA LEU A 183 7.39 -6.95 -10.82
C LEU A 183 7.59 -8.46 -10.99
N GLU A 184 6.56 -9.27 -10.79
CA GLU A 184 6.57 -10.73 -11.02
C GLU A 184 6.75 -11.08 -12.49
N GLU A 185 6.11 -10.33 -13.40
CA GLU A 185 6.30 -10.50 -14.85
C GLU A 185 7.75 -10.22 -15.29
N MET A 186 8.43 -9.28 -14.63
CA MET A 186 9.81 -8.91 -14.97
C MET A 186 10.87 -9.74 -14.26
N LEU A 187 10.64 -10.10 -12.99
CA LEU A 187 11.64 -10.69 -12.09
C LEU A 187 11.27 -12.11 -11.63
N GLY A 188 10.16 -12.66 -12.11
CA GLY A 188 9.58 -13.90 -11.63
C GLY A 188 8.89 -13.78 -10.27
N LEU A 189 8.12 -14.82 -9.91
CA LEU A 189 7.24 -14.83 -8.73
C LEU A 189 7.99 -14.49 -7.43
N LYS A 190 9.17 -15.09 -7.21
CA LYS A 190 9.90 -14.92 -5.95
C LYS A 190 10.44 -13.50 -5.78
N TYR A 191 11.20 -13.00 -6.75
CA TYR A 191 11.87 -11.70 -6.62
C TYR A 191 10.91 -10.52 -6.83
N GLY A 192 9.86 -10.70 -7.64
CA GLY A 192 8.80 -9.70 -7.77
C GLY A 192 8.03 -9.48 -6.46
N LEU A 193 7.68 -10.57 -5.77
CA LEU A 193 7.09 -10.52 -4.43
C LEU A 193 8.02 -9.84 -3.42
N LEU A 194 9.28 -10.29 -3.33
CA LEU A 194 10.23 -9.75 -2.36
C LEU A 194 10.46 -8.25 -2.57
N LEU A 195 10.61 -7.80 -3.82
CA LEU A 195 10.80 -6.38 -4.10
C LEU A 195 9.54 -5.56 -3.78
N SER A 196 8.35 -6.04 -4.15
CA SER A 196 7.09 -5.36 -3.79
C SER A 196 6.95 -5.23 -2.27
N ALA A 197 7.25 -6.29 -1.53
CA ALA A 197 7.19 -6.30 -0.08
C ALA A 197 8.21 -5.36 0.58
N VAL A 198 9.45 -5.31 0.07
CA VAL A 198 10.46 -4.34 0.53
C VAL A 198 9.98 -2.91 0.30
N ILE A 199 9.43 -2.59 -0.88
CA ILE A 199 8.91 -1.26 -1.17
C ILE A 199 7.72 -0.94 -0.25
N PHE A 200 6.82 -1.89 0.00
CA PHE A 200 5.70 -1.73 0.92
C PHE A 200 6.16 -1.42 2.35
N GLY A 201 7.16 -2.15 2.86
CA GLY A 201 7.76 -1.88 4.17
C GLY A 201 8.43 -0.51 4.25
N ILE A 202 9.20 -0.12 3.22
CA ILE A 202 9.83 1.21 3.13
C ILE A 202 8.78 2.34 3.17
N MET A 203 7.62 2.16 2.53
CA MET A 203 6.53 3.12 2.58
C MET A 203 5.88 3.25 3.97
N HIS A 204 6.23 2.39 4.93
CA HIS A 204 5.82 2.53 6.34
C HIS A 204 6.86 3.27 7.20
N ALA A 205 7.96 3.76 6.62
CA ALA A 205 9.00 4.48 7.37
C ALA A 205 8.48 5.75 8.05
N SER A 206 7.37 6.34 7.57
CA SER A 206 6.74 7.50 8.20
C SER A 206 6.25 7.26 9.63
N TYR A 207 6.08 6.00 10.06
CA TYR A 207 5.77 5.67 11.45
C TYR A 207 6.98 5.80 12.40
N GLY A 208 8.18 6.07 11.87
CA GLY A 208 9.34 6.47 12.68
C GLY A 208 10.04 5.32 13.42
N THR A 209 9.70 4.06 13.15
CA THR A 209 10.41 2.91 13.74
C THR A 209 10.84 1.90 12.68
N ILE A 210 12.07 1.40 12.79
CA ILE A 210 12.59 0.35 11.88
C ILE A 210 11.80 -0.94 12.02
N THR A 211 11.34 -1.24 13.23
CA THR A 211 10.50 -2.43 13.50
C THR A 211 9.23 -2.42 12.67
N GLU A 212 8.61 -1.25 12.49
CA GLU A 212 7.42 -1.11 11.65
C GLU A 212 7.72 -1.35 10.16
N ILE A 213 8.84 -0.80 9.65
CA ILE A 213 9.29 -1.07 8.27
C ILE A 213 9.45 -2.58 8.02
N LEU A 214 10.08 -3.28 8.97
CA LEU A 214 10.30 -4.72 8.89
C LEU A 214 9.00 -5.51 8.96
N LEU A 215 8.10 -5.14 9.89
CA LEU A 215 6.81 -5.80 10.04
C LEU A 215 5.91 -5.60 8.83
N ALA A 216 5.77 -4.37 8.34
CA ALA A 216 5.04 -4.08 7.12
C ALA A 216 5.63 -4.86 5.94
N GLY A 217 6.96 -4.96 5.83
CA GLY A 217 7.63 -5.80 4.84
C GLY A 217 7.26 -7.28 4.96
N ILE A 218 7.29 -7.86 6.17
CA ILE A 218 6.90 -9.26 6.43
C ILE A 218 5.41 -9.47 6.11
N PHE A 219 4.54 -8.55 6.55
CA PHE A 219 3.13 -8.56 6.22
C PHE A 219 2.93 -8.55 4.70
N GLY A 220 3.66 -7.68 3.99
CA GLY A 220 3.67 -7.61 2.53
C GLY A 220 4.08 -8.92 1.84
N ILE A 221 5.04 -9.67 2.40
CA ILE A 221 5.38 -11.02 1.93
C ILE A 221 4.19 -11.97 2.13
N ILE A 222 3.57 -11.96 3.32
CA ILE A 222 2.45 -12.85 3.65
C ILE A 222 1.25 -12.60 2.74
N VAL A 223 0.75 -11.36 2.69
CA VAL A 223 -0.41 -11.03 1.85
C VAL A 223 -0.08 -11.14 0.37
N GLY A 224 1.14 -10.81 -0.04
CA GLY A 224 1.58 -10.97 -1.43
C GLY A 224 1.66 -12.44 -1.86
N TYR A 225 2.13 -13.34 -0.99
CA TYR A 225 2.11 -14.77 -1.26
C TYR A 225 0.68 -15.32 -1.30
N ILE A 226 -0.18 -14.90 -0.37
CA ILE A 226 -1.62 -15.26 -0.41
C ILE A 226 -2.23 -14.82 -1.75
N PHE A 227 -1.92 -13.61 -2.22
CA PHE A 227 -2.40 -13.12 -3.51
C PHE A 227 -1.85 -13.93 -4.70
N GLN A 228 -0.58 -14.33 -4.69
CA GLN A 228 -0.03 -15.23 -5.72
C GLN A 228 -0.80 -16.54 -5.83
N ARG A 229 -1.19 -17.12 -4.69
CA ARG A 229 -1.85 -18.42 -4.61
C ARG A 229 -3.35 -18.35 -4.89
N THR A 230 -4.01 -17.27 -4.49
CA THR A 230 -5.47 -17.16 -4.54
C THR A 230 -5.98 -16.24 -5.63
N ARG A 231 -5.16 -15.27 -6.09
CA ARG A 231 -5.54 -14.15 -6.96
C ARG A 231 -6.89 -13.55 -6.54
N SER A 232 -7.09 -13.35 -5.24
CA SER A 232 -8.31 -12.79 -4.67
C SER A 232 -8.00 -11.48 -3.94
N LEU A 233 -8.29 -10.36 -4.59
CA LEU A 233 -8.19 -9.03 -4.00
C LEU A 233 -9.13 -8.88 -2.80
N PRO A 234 -10.42 -9.30 -2.83
CA PRO A 234 -11.29 -9.21 -1.66
C PRO A 234 -10.73 -9.93 -0.42
N PHE A 235 -9.99 -11.02 -0.61
CA PHE A 235 -9.37 -11.74 0.50
C PHE A 235 -8.26 -10.92 1.18
N ILE A 236 -7.28 -10.43 0.41
CA ILE A 236 -6.18 -9.62 0.95
C ILE A 236 -6.67 -8.28 1.50
N VAL A 237 -7.69 -7.67 0.89
CA VAL A 237 -8.35 -6.46 1.41
C VAL A 237 -9.05 -6.75 2.74
N ALA A 238 -9.69 -7.91 2.89
CA ALA A 238 -10.29 -8.29 4.18
C ALA A 238 -9.21 -8.51 5.26
N ILE A 239 -8.06 -9.11 4.94
CA ILE A 239 -6.94 -9.26 5.88
C ILE A 239 -6.45 -7.88 6.32
N HIS A 240 -6.06 -7.03 5.37
CA HIS A 240 -5.46 -5.73 5.64
C HIS A 240 -6.46 -4.77 6.29
N GLY A 241 -7.67 -4.67 5.75
CA GLY A 241 -8.74 -3.86 6.33
C GLY A 241 -9.07 -4.26 7.77
N THR A 242 -9.11 -5.57 8.07
CA THR A 242 -9.31 -6.03 9.46
C THR A 242 -8.16 -5.61 10.35
N ALA A 243 -6.92 -5.74 9.88
CA ALA A 243 -5.76 -5.29 10.65
C ALA A 243 -5.88 -3.81 11.00
N ASN A 244 -6.18 -2.96 10.02
CA ASN A 244 -6.29 -1.51 10.20
C ASN A 244 -7.47 -1.10 11.10
N VAL A 245 -8.64 -1.72 10.97
CA VAL A 245 -9.80 -1.45 11.85
C VAL A 245 -9.46 -1.75 13.30
N LEU A 246 -8.81 -2.89 13.55
CA LEU A 246 -8.46 -3.29 14.90
C LEU A 246 -7.33 -2.42 15.46
N LEU A 247 -6.28 -2.17 14.69
CA LEU A 247 -5.11 -1.40 15.10
C LEU A 247 -5.45 0.06 15.41
N PHE A 248 -6.17 0.75 14.53
CA PHE A 248 -6.38 2.20 14.66
C PHE A 248 -7.68 2.58 15.37
N GLY A 249 -8.62 1.65 15.56
CA GLY A 249 -9.89 1.94 16.25
C GLY A 249 -10.14 1.10 17.48
N ILE A 250 -10.24 -0.22 17.31
CA ILE A 250 -10.78 -1.09 18.37
C ILE A 250 -9.78 -1.33 19.50
N LEU A 251 -8.54 -1.74 19.20
CA LEU A 251 -7.52 -2.06 20.20
C LEU A 251 -7.14 -0.86 21.07
N PRO A 252 -6.90 0.36 20.51
CA PRO A 252 -6.63 1.53 21.32
C PRO A 252 -7.76 1.81 22.33
N ILE A 253 -9.03 1.76 21.94
CA ILE A 253 -10.11 2.01 22.91
C ILE A 253 -10.20 0.85 23.92
N ALA A 254 -10.18 -0.41 23.46
CA ALA A 254 -10.37 -1.57 24.32
C ALA A 254 -9.28 -1.73 25.39
N LEU A 255 -8.03 -1.40 25.05
CA LEU A 255 -6.87 -1.63 25.92
C LEU A 255 -6.50 -0.43 26.78
N THR A 256 -6.94 0.79 26.41
CA THR A 256 -6.75 2.01 27.22
C THR A 256 -7.89 2.23 28.23
N LEU A 257 -9.01 1.51 28.10
CA LEU A 257 -10.11 1.48 29.08
C LEU A 257 -9.82 0.57 30.30
N LYS A 258 -8.59 0.12 30.48
CA LYS A 258 -8.07 -0.55 31.68
C LYS A 258 -7.12 0.37 32.42
#